data_AF-D3AAH7-F1
#
_entry.id   AF-D3AAH7-F1
#
_cell.length_a   1.000
_cell.length_b   1.000
_cell.length_c   1.000
_cell.angle_alpha   90.00
_cell.angle_beta   90.00
_cell.angle_gamma   90.00
#
_symmetry.space_group_name_H-M   'P 1'
#
loop_
_entity.id
_entity.type
_entity.pdbx_description
1 polymer ?
#
loop_
_entity_poly.entity_id
_entity_poly.type
_entity_poly.pdbx_seq_one_letter_code
_entity_poly.pdbx_strand_id
1 'polypeptide(L)'
;MRPEWRDFSGGVWEREINVRDFIQKNYTPYDGDDSFLAGPTQATKDLWAQVMDLSAKEREAGGVLDMDTKVVSTITSHGPGYLDQDKEKIVGFQTDKPFKRSLQPYGGIRMAEKACA
;
A
#
# COMPACT_ATOMS: atom_id res chain seq x y z
N MET A 1 20.79 -12.26 -20.34
CA MET A 1 19.89 -11.19 -19.86
C MET A 1 18.77 -11.85 -19.09
N ARG A 2 18.40 -11.32 -17.92
CA ARG A 2 17.31 -11.90 -17.11
C ARG A 2 15.99 -11.79 -17.89
N PRO A 3 15.07 -12.78 -17.82
CA PRO A 3 13.82 -12.74 -18.57
C PRO A 3 12.98 -11.50 -18.25
N GLU A 4 13.09 -10.98 -17.03
CA GLU A 4 12.40 -9.77 -16.56
C GLU A 4 12.94 -8.48 -17.22
N TRP A 5 14.07 -8.54 -17.93
CA TRP A 5 14.74 -7.37 -18.55
C TRP A 5 14.69 -7.35 -20.08
N ARG A 6 13.96 -8.30 -20.68
CA ARG A 6 14.02 -8.63 -22.12
C ARG A 6 13.89 -7.43 -23.06
N ASP A 7 13.06 -6.45 -22.71
CA ASP A 7 12.71 -5.32 -23.58
C ASP A 7 13.29 -3.98 -23.08
N PHE A 8 14.10 -3.99 -22.02
CA PHE A 8 14.74 -2.79 -21.51
C PHE A 8 16.08 -2.52 -22.21
N SER A 9 16.31 -1.24 -22.50
CA SER A 9 17.62 -0.71 -22.86
C SER A 9 18.61 -0.90 -21.71
N GLY A 10 19.63 -1.72 -21.95
CA GLY A 10 20.71 -2.01 -21.00
C GLY A 10 21.51 -0.77 -20.61
N GLY A 11 22.24 -0.87 -19.50
CA GLY A 11 22.90 0.28 -18.89
C GLY A 11 23.79 -0.07 -17.71
N VAL A 12 24.20 0.96 -16.98
CA VAL A 12 24.94 0.80 -15.72
C VAL A 12 24.04 0.10 -14.68
N TRP A 13 22.73 0.32 -14.76
CA TRP A 13 21.72 -0.31 -13.89
C TRP A 13 21.71 -1.85 -13.89
N GLU A 14 22.29 -2.50 -14.91
CA GLU A 14 22.41 -3.97 -14.94
C GLU A 14 23.53 -4.49 -14.02
N ARG A 15 24.47 -3.61 -13.63
CA ARG A 15 25.69 -3.97 -12.88
C ARG A 15 25.74 -3.37 -11.48
N GLU A 16 24.97 -2.33 -11.22
CA GLU A 16 24.86 -1.69 -9.90
C GLU A 16 23.41 -1.25 -9.62
N ILE A 17 23.11 -0.94 -8.35
CA ILE A 17 21.81 -0.38 -7.98
C ILE A 17 21.74 1.07 -8.48
N ASN A 18 21.17 1.26 -9.67
CA ASN A 18 21.03 2.56 -10.31
C ASN A 18 19.66 2.74 -10.97
N VAL A 19 18.64 2.99 -10.14
CA VAL A 19 17.26 3.21 -10.60
C VAL A 19 17.16 4.42 -11.53
N ARG A 20 18.03 5.43 -11.35
CA ARG A 20 18.07 6.61 -12.22
C ARG A 20 18.47 6.26 -13.65
N ASP A 21 19.56 5.52 -13.83
CA ASP A 21 20.02 5.08 -15.16
C ASP A 21 18.96 4.19 -15.85
N PHE A 22 18.31 3.30 -15.09
CA PHE A 22 17.19 2.50 -15.59
C PHE A 22 16.05 3.36 -16.12
N ILE A 23 15.54 4.30 -15.31
CA ILE A 23 14.42 5.17 -15.69
C ILE A 23 14.81 5.99 -16.92
N GLN A 24 15.94 6.69 -16.89
CA GLN A 24 16.37 7.58 -17.98
C GLN A 24 16.51 6.86 -19.33
N LYS A 25 16.89 5.58 -19.32
CA LYS A 25 17.04 4.77 -20.54
C LYS A 25 15.73 4.15 -21.04
N ASN A 26 14.70 4.03 -20.20
CA ASN A 26 13.55 3.15 -20.48
C ASN A 26 12.18 3.81 -20.37
N TYR A 27 12.05 5.00 -19.80
CA TYR A 27 10.77 5.70 -19.80
C TYR A 27 10.45 6.28 -21.19
N THR A 28 9.17 6.35 -21.52
CA THR A 28 8.68 7.07 -22.69
C THR A 28 8.06 8.38 -22.22
N PRO A 29 8.65 9.54 -22.53
CA PRO A 29 7.99 10.83 -22.30
C PRO A 29 6.63 10.85 -22.98
N TYR A 30 5.64 11.42 -22.31
CA TYR A 30 4.29 11.58 -22.85
C TYR A 30 3.86 13.04 -22.69
N ASP A 31 3.79 13.75 -23.81
CA ASP A 31 3.38 15.17 -23.91
C ASP A 31 1.95 15.31 -24.48
N GLY A 32 1.16 14.23 -24.48
CA GLY A 32 -0.23 14.22 -24.94
C GLY A 32 -1.23 14.69 -23.87
N ASP A 33 -2.50 14.36 -24.06
CA ASP A 33 -3.61 14.75 -23.17
C ASP A 33 -4.22 13.56 -22.40
N ASP A 34 -5.34 13.79 -21.71
CA ASP A 34 -6.03 12.79 -20.89
C ASP A 34 -7.02 11.91 -21.66
N SER A 35 -7.11 12.04 -22.98
CA SER A 35 -8.09 11.31 -23.79
C SER A 35 -7.92 9.79 -23.78
N PHE A 36 -6.72 9.29 -23.44
CA PHE A 36 -6.44 7.86 -23.32
C PHE A 36 -6.84 7.26 -21.96
N LEU A 37 -7.24 8.09 -20.98
CA LEU A 37 -7.53 7.62 -19.63
C LEU A 37 -8.75 6.68 -19.62
N ALA A 38 -8.58 5.52 -18.99
CA ALA A 38 -9.66 4.61 -18.71
C ALA A 38 -10.31 4.93 -17.35
N GLY A 39 -11.64 4.78 -17.28
CA GLY A 39 -12.38 4.89 -16.02
C GLY A 39 -12.13 3.71 -15.07
N PRO A 40 -12.63 3.80 -13.82
CA PRO A 40 -12.44 2.74 -12.83
C PRO A 40 -13.23 1.48 -13.19
N THR A 41 -12.62 0.33 -12.90
CA THR A 41 -13.27 -0.98 -13.03
C THR A 41 -14.35 -1.17 -11.96
N GLN A 42 -15.25 -2.15 -12.14
CA GLN A 42 -16.24 -2.48 -11.11
C GLN A 42 -15.58 -2.96 -9.81
N ALA A 43 -14.52 -3.76 -9.90
CA ALA A 43 -13.75 -4.19 -8.73
C ALA A 43 -13.20 -2.99 -7.95
N THR A 44 -12.66 -1.98 -8.65
CA THR A 44 -12.19 -0.72 -8.03
C THR A 44 -13.32 0.01 -7.31
N LYS A 45 -14.50 0.13 -7.93
CA LYS A 45 -15.66 0.81 -7.32
C LYS A 45 -16.15 0.08 -6.07
N ASP A 46 -16.23 -1.24 -6.13
CA ASP A 46 -16.66 -2.08 -5.01
C ASP A 46 -15.69 -1.99 -3.82
N LEU A 47 -14.38 -2.11 -4.09
CA LEU A 47 -13.34 -1.96 -3.06
C LEU A 47 -13.37 -0.57 -2.45
N TRP A 48 -13.51 0.47 -3.28
CA TRP A 48 -13.57 1.84 -2.80
C TRP A 48 -14.81 2.12 -1.93
N ALA A 49 -15.97 1.54 -2.27
CA ALA A 49 -17.17 1.64 -1.44
C ALA A 49 -16.94 1.07 -0.03
N GLN A 50 -16.22 -0.04 0.09
CA GLN A 50 -15.86 -0.61 1.40
C GLN A 50 -14.92 0.31 2.18
N VAL A 51 -13.91 0.90 1.51
CA VAL A 51 -13.02 1.89 2.14
C VAL A 51 -13.81 3.09 2.66
N MET A 52 -14.79 3.59 1.89
CA MET A 52 -15.62 4.71 2.32
C MET A 52 -16.52 4.38 3.50
N ASP A 53 -17.09 3.18 3.54
CA ASP A 53 -17.85 2.68 4.71
C ASP A 53 -16.97 2.60 5.97
N LEU A 54 -15.77 2.00 5.85
CA LEU A 54 -14.82 1.94 6.97
C LEU A 54 -14.33 3.33 7.42
N SER A 55 -14.14 4.25 6.49
CA SER A 55 -13.78 5.64 6.80
C SER A 55 -14.88 6.35 7.57
N ALA A 56 -16.15 6.13 7.20
CA ALA A 56 -17.29 6.67 7.94
C ALA A 56 -17.33 6.11 9.37
N LYS A 57 -17.12 4.81 9.53
CA LYS A 57 -17.04 4.14 10.85
C LYS A 57 -15.89 4.67 11.70
N GLU A 58 -14.69 4.87 11.12
CA GLU A 58 -13.56 5.44 11.85
C GLU A 58 -13.88 6.86 12.36
N ARG A 59 -14.52 7.68 11.51
CA ARG A 59 -14.94 9.03 11.90
C ARG A 59 -15.98 9.00 13.02
N GLU A 60 -16.96 8.10 12.94
CA GLU A 60 -17.99 7.91 13.98
C GLU A 60 -17.38 7.41 15.31
N ALA A 61 -16.33 6.60 15.23
CA ALA A 61 -15.57 6.13 16.39
C ALA A 61 -14.63 7.18 17.01
N GLY A 62 -14.66 8.43 16.52
CA GLY A 62 -13.80 9.50 17.03
C GLY A 62 -12.36 9.45 16.53
N GLY A 63 -12.10 8.68 15.47
CA GLY A 63 -10.85 8.71 14.73
C GLY A 63 -9.98 7.45 14.84
N VAL A 64 -10.37 6.40 15.57
CA VAL A 64 -9.71 5.08 15.49
C VAL A 64 -10.78 4.00 15.42
N LEU A 65 -10.75 3.19 14.36
CA LEU A 65 -11.70 2.09 14.20
C LEU A 65 -11.29 0.84 14.98
N ASP A 66 -10.02 0.45 14.89
CA ASP A 66 -9.42 -0.68 15.61
C ASP A 66 -7.91 -0.45 15.79
N MET A 67 -7.30 -1.08 16.78
CA MET A 67 -5.85 -1.06 16.99
C MET A 67 -5.31 -2.29 17.70
N ASP A 68 -4.04 -2.64 17.43
CA ASP A 68 -3.33 -3.65 18.20
C ASP A 68 -2.97 -3.16 19.61
N THR A 69 -3.24 -4.01 20.59
CA THR A 69 -2.82 -3.82 21.99
C THR A 69 -1.89 -4.91 22.49
N LYS A 70 -1.66 -5.95 21.67
CA LYS A 70 -0.91 -7.16 22.06
C LYS A 70 0.22 -7.52 21.09
N VAL A 71 0.12 -7.10 19.84
CA VAL A 71 1.10 -7.42 18.79
C VAL A 71 1.97 -6.21 18.54
N VAL A 72 3.24 -6.29 18.92
CA VAL A 72 4.24 -5.28 18.56
C VAL A 72 4.57 -5.41 17.08
N SER A 73 4.39 -4.32 16.34
CA SER A 73 4.56 -4.35 14.88
C SER A 73 6.02 -4.46 14.47
N THR A 74 6.27 -5.38 13.54
CA THR A 74 7.51 -5.56 12.78
C THR A 74 7.14 -5.88 11.33
N ILE A 75 8.14 -6.10 10.46
CA ILE A 75 7.90 -6.43 9.04
C ILE A 75 7.05 -7.71 8.88
N THR A 76 7.16 -8.68 9.81
CA THR A 76 6.52 -10.00 9.68
C THR A 76 5.60 -10.36 10.86
N SER A 77 5.19 -9.39 11.67
CA SER A 77 4.38 -9.63 12.87
C SER A 77 2.91 -9.95 12.59
N HIS A 78 2.39 -9.53 11.44
CA HIS A 78 0.97 -9.63 11.10
C HIS A 78 0.74 -10.62 9.98
N GLY A 79 -0.44 -11.25 10.01
CA GLY A 79 -0.97 -12.00 8.87
C GLY A 79 -1.42 -11.07 7.74
N PRO A 80 -1.80 -11.63 6.58
CA PRO A 80 -2.30 -10.83 5.48
C PRO A 80 -3.68 -10.25 5.81
N GLY A 81 -3.91 -9.01 5.39
CA GLY A 81 -5.21 -8.34 5.43
C GLY A 81 -5.73 -8.03 4.02
N TYR A 82 -7.05 -7.98 3.86
CA TYR A 82 -7.74 -7.77 2.59
C TYR A 82 -9.04 -6.99 2.81
N LEU A 83 -9.48 -6.26 1.78
CA LEU A 83 -10.88 -5.81 1.68
C LEU A 83 -11.72 -6.91 1.05
N ASP A 84 -11.24 -7.44 -0.08
CA ASP A 84 -11.87 -8.51 -0.84
C ASP A 84 -10.78 -9.16 -1.71
N GLN A 85 -10.25 -10.27 -1.21
CA GLN A 85 -9.08 -10.95 -1.77
C GLN A 85 -9.28 -11.35 -3.25
N ASP A 86 -10.52 -11.60 -3.69
CA ASP A 86 -10.82 -12.00 -5.06
C ASP A 86 -10.83 -10.80 -6.03
N LYS A 87 -11.02 -9.57 -5.52
CA LYS A 87 -11.13 -8.35 -6.33
C LYS A 87 -9.82 -7.56 -6.41
N GLU A 88 -8.95 -7.68 -5.41
CA GLU A 88 -7.71 -6.90 -5.31
C GLU A 88 -6.67 -7.33 -6.36
N LYS A 89 -6.16 -6.38 -7.14
CA LYS A 89 -5.04 -6.62 -8.08
C LYS A 89 -3.68 -6.35 -7.45
N ILE A 90 -3.64 -5.40 -6.54
CA ILE A 90 -2.48 -5.07 -5.71
C ILE A 90 -2.95 -5.26 -4.27
N VAL A 91 -2.15 -5.98 -3.49
CA VAL A 91 -2.49 -6.40 -2.13
C VAL A 91 -1.50 -5.82 -1.12
N GLY A 92 -1.92 -5.75 0.14
CA GLY A 92 -1.06 -5.39 1.26
C GLY A 92 -1.74 -4.39 2.19
N PHE A 93 -1.88 -4.79 3.46
CA PHE A 93 -2.30 -3.94 4.56
C PHE A 93 -1.22 -3.92 5.64
N GLN A 94 -1.23 -2.86 6.46
CA GLN A 94 -0.27 -2.70 7.57
C GLN A 94 -0.48 -3.75 8.68
N THR A 95 -1.71 -4.22 8.85
CA THR A 95 -2.11 -5.24 9.82
C THR A 95 -2.96 -6.31 9.13
N ASP A 96 -3.48 -7.25 9.90
CA ASP A 96 -4.36 -8.33 9.46
C ASP A 96 -5.77 -7.86 9.04
N LYS A 97 -6.10 -6.57 9.20
CA LYS A 97 -7.42 -6.02 8.85
C LYS A 97 -7.33 -4.60 8.29
N PRO A 98 -8.21 -4.23 7.35
CA PRO A 98 -8.38 -2.83 6.96
C PRO A 98 -8.70 -1.94 8.16
N PHE A 99 -8.12 -0.74 8.20
CA PHE A 99 -8.37 0.28 9.23
C PHE A 99 -8.02 -0.11 10.69
N LYS A 100 -7.32 -1.23 10.89
CA LYS A 100 -6.73 -1.58 12.19
C LYS A 100 -5.32 -1.01 12.29
N ARG A 101 -5.08 -0.15 13.29
CA ARG A 101 -3.77 0.49 13.52
C ARG A 101 -2.81 -0.45 14.25
N SER A 102 -1.57 -0.49 13.80
CA SER A 102 -0.52 -1.30 14.44
C SER A 102 0.03 -0.64 15.71
N LEU A 103 0.52 -1.43 16.68
CA LEU A 103 1.25 -0.95 17.85
C LEU A 103 2.73 -0.70 17.52
N GLN A 104 3.17 0.56 17.62
CA GLN A 104 4.54 1.01 17.28
C GLN A 104 5.29 1.53 18.52
N PRO A 105 5.74 0.67 19.46
CA PRO A 105 6.25 1.11 20.77
C PRO A 105 7.67 1.69 20.71
N TYR A 106 8.46 1.37 19.68
CA TYR A 106 9.87 1.78 19.58
C TYR A 106 10.05 3.29 19.39
N GLY A 107 9.03 3.99 18.91
CA GLY A 107 9.02 5.46 18.85
C GLY A 107 8.71 6.14 20.19
N GLY A 108 8.18 5.40 21.18
CA GLY A 108 7.86 5.92 22.51
C GLY A 108 6.72 5.17 23.20
N ILE A 109 7.05 4.34 24.20
CA ILE A 109 6.09 3.49 24.91
C ILE A 109 4.97 4.28 25.63
N ARG A 110 5.28 5.44 26.21
CA ARG A 110 4.28 6.27 26.91
C ARG A 110 3.20 6.81 25.96
N MET A 111 3.54 7.05 24.69
CA MET A 111 2.55 7.46 23.70
C MET A 111 1.68 6.29 23.29
N ALA A 112 2.28 5.11 23.13
CA ALA A 112 1.54 3.88 22.85
C ALA A 112 0.55 3.53 23.98
N GLU A 113 0.98 3.64 25.24
CA GLU A 113 0.11 3.44 26.41
C GLU A 113 -1.07 4.43 26.42
N LYS A 114 -0.82 5.72 26.19
CA LYS A 114 -1.88 6.74 26.13
C LYS A 114 -2.85 6.54 24.98
N ALA A 115 -2.39 6.00 23.85
CA ALA A 115 -3.26 5.71 22.71
C ALA A 115 -4.17 4.50 22.96
N CYS A 116 -3.79 3.60 23.87
CA CYS A 116 -4.56 2.40 24.25
C CYS A 116 -5.45 2.60 25.49
N ALA A 117 -5.42 3.78 26.11
CA ALA A 117 -6.19 4.12 27.31
C ALA A 117 -7.51 4.80 26.95
#